data_AF-I3CL00-F1
#
_entry.id   AF-I3CL00-F1
#
_cell.length_a   1.000
_cell.length_b   1.000
_cell.length_c   1.000
_cell.angle_alpha   90.00
_cell.angle_beta   90.00
_cell.angle_gamma   90.00
#
_symmetry.space_group_name_H-M   'P 1'
#
loop_
_entity.id
_entity.type
_entity.pdbx_description
1 polymer ?
#
loop_
_entity_poly.entity_id
_entity_poly.type
_entity_poly.pdbx_seq_one_letter_code
_entity_poly.pdbx_strand_id
1 'polypeptide(L)' 'MTYSIDFRKKVLKVKQEEHLTIAAVAKRFQIAIASVVRWSKVLEAKGTRNRPTKIDMEALKQDVALYPDAYHYERATRY' A
#
# COMPACT_ATOMS: atom_id res chain seq x y z
N MET A 1 12.97 -2.88 -1.18
CA MET A 1 13.05 -2.59 0.27
C MET A 1 12.03 -1.53 0.63
N THR A 2 11.06 -1.89 1.48
CA THR A 2 9.99 -0.98 1.87
C THR A 2 10.31 -0.38 3.23
N TYR A 3 10.70 0.88 3.25
CA TYR A 3 10.86 1.63 4.49
C TYR A 3 9.48 1.99 5.06
N SER A 4 9.31 1.97 6.38
CA SER A 4 8.07 2.37 7.05
C SER A 4 7.74 3.84 6.78
N ILE A 5 6.45 4.21 6.87
CA ILE A 5 6.01 5.60 6.64
C ILE A 5 6.64 6.53 7.67
N ASP A 6 6.75 6.11 8.92
CA ASP A 6 7.33 6.92 10.01
C ASP A 6 8.79 7.25 9.75
N PHE A 7 9.55 6.29 9.23
CA PHE A 7 10.94 6.51 8.85
C PHE A 7 11.05 7.53 7.71
N ARG A 8 10.21 7.44 6.69
CA ARG A 8 10.18 8.41 5.58
C ARG A 8 9.88 9.82 6.10
N LYS A 9 8.91 9.95 7.02
CA LYS A 9 8.56 11.22 7.68
C LYS A 9 9.75 11.78 8.46
N LYS A 10 10.43 10.94 9.25
CA LYS A 10 11.62 11.34 10.02
C LYS A 10 12.74 11.86 9.11
N VAL A 11 13.04 11.16 8.02
CA VAL A 11 14.08 11.58 7.06
C VAL A 11 13.76 12.93 6.42
N LEU A 12 12.49 13.16 6.03
CA LEU A 12 12.06 14.44 5.46
C LEU A 12 12.04 15.57 6.50
N LYS A 13 11.66 15.28 7.74
CA LYS A 13 11.70 16.25 8.85
C LYS A 13 13.13 16.72 9.13
N VAL A 14 14.07 15.78 9.26
CA VAL A 14 15.50 16.09 9.48
C VAL A 14 16.09 16.89 8.32
N LYS A 15 15.68 16.59 7.07
CA LYS A 15 16.07 17.40 5.90
C LYS A 15 15.64 18.86 6.05
N GLN A 16 14.41 19.10 6.51
CA GLN A 16 13.85 20.45 6.67
C GLN A 16 14.49 21.20 7.83
N GLU A 17 14.66 20.54 9.00
CA GLU A 17 15.24 21.16 10.20
C GLU A 17 16.70 21.57 10.01
N GLU A 18 17.48 20.76 9.31
CA GLU A 18 18.92 21.00 9.13
C GLU A 18 19.27 21.63 7.78
N HIS A 19 18.28 22.00 6.97
CA HIS A 19 18.45 22.57 5.63
C HIS A 19 19.42 21.79 4.72
N LEU A 20 19.45 20.46 4.86
CA LEU A 20 20.39 19.59 4.15
C LEU A 20 19.98 19.33 2.69
N THR A 21 20.98 19.12 1.85
CA THR A 21 20.75 18.62 0.48
C THR A 21 20.29 17.16 0.51
N ILE A 22 19.57 16.74 -0.53
CA ILE A 22 19.07 15.36 -0.65
C ILE A 22 20.22 14.34 -0.59
N ALA A 23 21.37 14.66 -1.17
CA ALA A 23 22.56 13.82 -1.14
C ALA A 23 23.17 13.71 0.28
N ALA A 24 23.22 14.80 1.04
CA ALA A 24 23.71 14.80 2.42
C ALA A 24 22.80 13.97 3.34
N VAL A 25 21.48 14.11 3.20
CA VAL A 25 20.49 13.31 3.94
C VAL A 25 20.62 11.83 3.59
N ALA A 26 20.72 11.51 2.30
CA ALA A 26 20.91 10.14 1.83
C ALA A 26 22.18 9.50 2.42
N LYS A 27 23.29 10.25 2.46
CA LYS A 27 24.55 9.80 3.07
C LYS A 27 24.42 9.59 4.58
N ARG A 28 23.73 10.49 5.29
CA ARG A 28 23.55 10.39 6.75
C ARG A 28 22.74 9.17 7.15
N PHE A 29 21.66 8.88 6.43
CA PHE A 29 20.81 7.72 6.71
C PHE A 29 21.22 6.44 5.97
N GLN A 30 22.29 6.50 5.16
CA GLN A 30 22.78 5.39 4.32
C GLN A 30 21.68 4.81 3.40
N ILE A 31 20.95 5.70 2.72
CA ILE A 31 19.86 5.36 1.81
C ILE A 31 20.22 5.84 0.41
N ALA A 32 19.72 5.15 -0.63
CA ALA A 32 19.80 5.65 -1.99
C ALA A 32 19.14 7.04 -2.13
N ILE A 33 19.82 7.97 -2.82
CA ILE A 33 19.32 9.31 -3.14
C ILE A 33 17.95 9.25 -3.82
N ALA A 34 17.76 8.29 -4.73
CA ALA A 34 16.50 8.06 -5.44
C ALA A 34 15.31 7.78 -4.51
N SER A 35 15.53 7.14 -3.36
CA SER A 35 14.46 6.87 -2.38
C SER A 35 13.99 8.16 -1.73
N VAL A 36 14.91 9.04 -1.33
CA VAL A 36 14.59 10.34 -0.72
C VAL A 36 13.85 11.24 -1.72
N VAL A 37 14.26 11.23 -3.00
CA VAL A 37 13.56 11.93 -4.08
C VAL A 37 12.14 11.39 -4.25
N ARG A 38 11.93 10.07 -4.22
CA ARG A 38 10.59 9.48 -4.30
C ARG A 38 9.71 9.90 -3.13
N TRP A 39 10.22 9.89 -1.90
CA TRP A 39 9.45 10.27 -0.72
C TRP A 39 9.06 11.75 -0.70
N SER A 40 9.89 12.61 -1.30
CA SER A 40 9.55 14.02 -1.48
C SER A 40 8.38 14.25 -2.43
N LYS A 41 8.05 13.27 -3.29
CA LYS A 41 6.91 13.33 -4.23
C LYS A 41 5.70 12.57 -3.69
N VAL A 42 5.92 11.34 -3.23
CA VAL A 42 4.89 10.45 -2.71
C VAL A 42 5.43 9.75 -1.48
N LEU A 43 4.82 10.08 -0.34
CA LEU A 43 5.22 9.51 0.96
C LEU A 43 4.73 8.07 1.12
N GLU A 44 3.52 7.80 0.64
CA GLU A 44 2.88 6.49 0.77
C GLU A 44 3.50 5.45 -0.18
N ALA A 45 3.50 4.20 0.26
CA ALA A 45 3.86 3.10 -0.63
C ALA A 45 2.72 2.93 -1.65
N LYS A 46 3.05 2.73 -2.93
CA LYS A 46 2.05 2.35 -3.92
C LYS A 46 1.46 1.00 -3.51
N GLY A 47 0.14 0.95 -3.31
CA GLY A 47 -0.59 -0.31 -3.20
C GLY A 47 -0.49 -1.05 -4.53
N THR A 48 -0.01 -2.30 -4.49
CA THR A 48 0.19 -3.11 -5.71
C THR A 48 -1.08 -3.79 -6.20
N ARG A 49 -2.15 -3.81 -5.40
CA ARG A 49 -3.38 -4.56 -5.71
C ARG A 49 -4.59 -3.64 -5.63
N ASN A 50 -5.23 -3.42 -6.79
CA ASN A 50 -6.48 -2.67 -6.93
C ASN A 50 -7.70 -3.60 -7.16
N ARG A 51 -7.59 -4.88 -6.80
CA ARG A 51 -8.69 -5.84 -6.95
C ARG A 51 -9.11 -6.40 -5.59
N PRO A 52 -10.41 -6.54 -5.32
CA PRO A 52 -10.88 -7.19 -4.11
C PRO A 52 -10.33 -8.61 -4.02
N THR A 53 -9.93 -9.00 -2.82
CA THR A 53 -9.41 -10.35 -2.52
C THR A 53 -10.49 -11.30 -2.06
N LYS A 54 -11.56 -10.77 -1.47
CA LYS A 54 -12.62 -11.54 -0.83
C LYS A 54 -13.97 -11.08 -1.37
N ILE A 55 -14.85 -12.04 -1.56
CA ILE A 55 -16.28 -11.82 -1.83
C ILE A 55 -16.91 -11.25 -0.56
N ASP A 56 -17.93 -10.41 -0.71
CA ASP A 56 -18.73 -9.94 0.42
C ASP A 56 -19.46 -11.12 1.09
N MET A 57 -19.23 -11.28 2.39
CA MET A 57 -19.80 -12.39 3.16
C MET A 57 -21.32 -12.28 3.29
N GLU A 58 -21.88 -11.07 3.34
CA GLU A 58 -23.32 -10.88 3.46
C GLU A 58 -24.02 -11.20 2.13
N ALA A 59 -23.45 -10.76 1.00
CA ALA A 59 -23.94 -11.13 -0.31
C ALA A 59 -23.89 -12.66 -0.52
N LEU A 60 -22.77 -13.30 -0.17
CA LEU A 60 -22.64 -14.75 -0.27
C LEU A 60 -23.69 -15.51 0.55
N LYS A 61 -23.98 -15.06 1.79
CA LYS A 61 -25.03 -15.68 2.62
C LYS A 61 -26.41 -15.58 1.97
N GLN A 62 -26.75 -14.43 1.40
CA GLN A 62 -28.03 -14.24 0.71
C GLN A 62 -28.15 -15.16 -0.50
N ASP A 63 -27.08 -15.30 -1.28
CA ASP A 63 -27.06 -16.18 -2.44
C ASP A 63 -27.15 -17.67 -2.05
N VAL A 64 -26.57 -18.07 -0.91
CA VAL A 64 -26.75 -19.44 -0.34
C VAL A 64 -28.19 -19.68 0.08
N ALA A 65 -28.85 -18.69 0.69
CA ALA A 65 -30.25 -18.81 1.07
C ALA A 65 -31.19 -18.90 -0.15
N LEU A 66 -30.91 -18.11 -1.21
CA LEU A 66 -31.72 -18.09 -2.43
C LEU A 66 -31.52 -19.33 -3.31
N TYR A 67 -30.29 -19.87 -3.33
CA TYR A 67 -29.91 -20.99 -4.17
C TYR A 67 -29.12 -22.02 -3.36
N PRO A 68 -29.78 -22.84 -2.52
CA PRO A 68 -29.09 -23.82 -1.68
C PRO A 68 -28.35 -24.88 -2.51
N ASP A 69 -28.93 -25.28 -3.65
CA ASP A 69 -28.41 -26.36 -4.50
C ASP A 69 -27.41 -25.89 -5.57
N ALA A 70 -27.18 -24.58 -5.70
CA ALA A 70 -26.27 -24.04 -6.71
C ALA A 70 -24.83 -24.46 -6.41
N TYR A 71 -24.19 -25.00 -7.45
CA TYR A 71 -22.78 -25.40 -7.39
C TYR A 71 -21.86 -24.17 -7.27
N HIS A 72 -20.66 -24.38 -6.73
CA HIS A 72 -19.68 -23.30 -6.54
C HIS A 72 -19.29 -22.59 -7.85
N TYR A 73 -19.26 -23.30 -8.99
CA TYR A 73 -18.92 -22.67 -10.27
C TYR A 73 -20.02 -21.70 -10.75
N GLU A 74 -21.29 -22.07 -10.55
CA GLU A 74 -22.44 -21.20 -10.86
C GLU A 74 -22.45 -19.99 -9.94
N ARG A 75 -22.17 -20.23 -8.65
CA ARG A 75 -22.06 -19.17 -7.64
C ARG A 75 -20.95 -18.17 -7.97
N ALA A 76 -19.80 -18.67 -8.42
CA ALA A 76 -18.67 -17.84 -8.81
C ALA A 76 -18.93 -16.99 -10.06
N THR A 77 -19.88 -17.34 -10.93
CA THR A 77 -20.25 -16.45 -12.05
C THR A 77 -21.02 -15.19 -11.61
N ARG A 78 -21.55 -15.19 -10.39
CA ARG A 78 -22.35 -14.08 -9.83
C ARG A 78 -21.50 -13.06 -9.04
N TYR A 79 -20.23 -13.36 -8.76
CA TYR A 79 -19.31 -12.59 -7.91
C TYR A 79 -17.94 -12.39 -8.55
#